data_AF-L2GMZ6-F1
#
_entry.id   AF-L2GMZ6-F1
#
_cell.length_a   1.000
_cell.length_b   1.000
_cell.length_c   1.000
_cell.angle_alpha   90.00
_cell.angle_beta   90.00
_cell.angle_gamma   90.00
#
_symmetry.space_group_name_H-M   'P 1'
#
loop_
_entity.id
_entity.type
_entity.pdbx_description
1 polymer ?
#
loop_
_entity_poly.entity_id
_entity_poly.type
_entity_poly.pdbx_seq_one_letter_code
_entity_poly.pdbx_strand_id
1 'polypeptide(L)'
;MRGSEKLKAILETNRGTQSILIKCLVVYNLLALFMYWHKKASFFAFLLLSTAEVVATVFIFKFCKPKIVYEEQTKRLVDVTSINAPGPVSFCWDVLFWAMVAKILTVFSWKWMCVYLGIFISFFFEFIYRPYKKLKTGDQRR
;
A
#
# COMPACT_ATOMS: atom_id res chain seq x y z
N MET A 1 3.98 27.25 -18.54
CA MET A 1 3.93 26.79 -17.12
C MET A 1 2.85 25.72 -16.83
N ARG A 2 2.45 24.85 -17.79
CA ARG A 2 1.35 23.87 -17.59
C ARG A 2 1.72 22.60 -16.78
N GLY A 3 3.00 22.29 -16.59
CA GLY A 3 3.43 21.10 -15.83
C GLY A 3 3.28 21.25 -14.31
N SER A 4 3.52 22.45 -13.78
CA SER A 4 3.51 22.72 -12.33
C SER A 4 2.12 22.60 -11.69
N GLU A 5 1.05 22.97 -12.39
CA GLU A 5 -0.31 22.93 -11.83
C GLU A 5 -0.85 21.51 -11.73
N LYS A 6 -0.59 20.66 -12.73
CA LYS A 6 -0.97 19.24 -12.71
C LYS A 6 -0.28 18.49 -11.57
N LEU A 7 1.03 18.72 -11.36
CA LEU A 7 1.79 18.12 -10.27
C LEU A 7 1.28 18.58 -8.88
N LYS A 8 0.91 19.86 -8.74
CA LYS A 8 0.30 20.38 -7.51
C LYS A 8 -1.08 19.76 -7.24
N ALA A 9 -1.94 19.64 -8.25
CA ALA A 9 -3.25 19.02 -8.11
C ALA A 9 -3.15 17.54 -7.69
N ILE A 10 -2.19 16.78 -8.24
CA ILE A 10 -1.93 15.40 -7.83
C ILE A 10 -1.45 15.33 -6.38
N LEU A 11 -0.58 16.26 -5.96
CA LEU A 11 -0.08 16.32 -4.58
C LEU A 11 -1.19 16.61 -3.56
N GLU A 12 -2.07 17.58 -3.86
CA GLU A 12 -3.23 17.90 -3.01
C GLU A 12 -4.20 16.73 -2.94
N THR A 13 -4.51 16.11 -4.08
CA THR A 13 -5.35 14.90 -4.13
C THR A 13 -4.74 13.78 -3.29
N ASN A 14 -3.45 13.49 -3.45
CA ASN A 14 -2.75 12.47 -2.67
C ASN A 14 -2.82 12.76 -1.17
N ARG A 15 -2.60 14.00 -0.72
CA ARG A 15 -2.73 14.38 0.70
C ARG A 15 -4.14 14.17 1.24
N GLY A 16 -5.15 14.56 0.45
CA GLY A 16 -6.56 14.34 0.78
C GLY A 16 -6.87 12.84 0.94
N THR A 17 -6.50 12.03 -0.05
CA THR A 17 -6.72 10.59 -0.03
C THR A 17 -5.95 9.90 1.09
N GLN A 18 -4.70 10.31 1.38
CA GLN A 18 -3.93 9.79 2.51
C GLN A 18 -4.59 10.06 3.86
N SER A 19 -5.13 11.27 4.06
CA SER A 19 -5.86 11.64 5.27
C SER A 19 -7.14 10.82 5.43
N ILE A 20 -7.90 10.65 4.34
CA ILE A 20 -9.10 9.81 4.33
C ILE A 20 -8.74 8.35 4.63
N LEU A 21 -7.69 7.82 4.00
CA LEU A 21 -7.23 6.44 4.21
C LEU A 21 -6.88 6.18 5.67
N ILE A 22 -6.14 7.08 6.32
CA ILE A 22 -5.81 6.96 7.75
C ILE A 22 -7.09 6.94 8.59
N LYS A 23 -8.02 7.86 8.35
CA LYS A 23 -9.29 7.92 9.09
C LYS A 23 -10.09 6.62 8.93
N CYS A 24 -10.21 6.12 7.70
CA CYS A 24 -10.88 4.87 7.41
C CYS A 24 -10.19 3.67 8.08
N LEU A 25 -8.85 3.61 8.06
CA LEU A 25 -8.07 2.55 8.71
C LEU A 25 -8.23 2.57 10.23
N VAL A 26 -8.27 3.76 10.85
CA VAL A 26 -8.51 3.90 12.29
C VAL A 26 -9.90 3.38 12.64
N VAL A 27 -10.94 3.84 11.93
CA VAL A 27 -12.33 3.38 12.17
C VAL A 27 -12.44 1.87 11.95
N TYR A 28 -11.87 1.35 10.87
CA TYR A 28 -11.85 -0.08 10.58
C TYR A 28 -11.15 -0.87 11.70
N ASN A 29 -10.00 -0.42 12.17
CA ASN A 29 -9.24 -1.11 13.22
C ASN A 29 -9.98 -1.11 14.56
N LEU A 30 -10.68 -0.03 14.90
CA LEU A 30 -11.53 0.04 16.09
C LEU A 30 -12.70 -0.96 16.00
N LEU A 31 -13.37 -1.05 14.84
CA LEU A 31 -14.45 -2.02 14.61
C LEU A 31 -13.92 -3.46 14.67
N ALA A 32 -12.79 -3.72 14.02
CA ALA A 32 -12.15 -5.03 14.07
C ALA A 32 -11.76 -5.40 15.51
N LEU A 33 -11.18 -4.47 16.28
CA LEU A 33 -10.84 -4.69 17.68
C LEU A 33 -12.07 -5.07 18.51
N PHE A 34 -13.19 -4.36 18.33
CA PHE A 34 -14.46 -4.68 18.98
C PHE A 34 -14.96 -6.09 18.62
N MET A 35 -14.85 -6.50 17.35
CA MET A 35 -15.21 -7.86 16.90
C MET A 35 -14.32 -8.93 17.54
N TYR A 36 -13.00 -8.71 17.58
CA TYR A 36 -12.05 -9.64 18.21
C TYR A 36 -12.32 -9.80 19.71
N TRP A 37 -12.63 -8.70 20.39
CA TRP A 37 -13.03 -8.72 21.80
C TRP A 37 -14.33 -9.52 21.97
N HIS A 38 -15.38 -9.18 21.23
CA HIS A 38 -16.70 -9.80 21.35
C HIS A 38 -16.66 -11.31 21.07
N LYS A 39 -15.84 -11.76 20.13
CA LYS A 39 -15.66 -13.17 19.78
C LYS A 39 -14.60 -13.89 20.62
N LYS A 40 -13.99 -13.22 21.62
CA LYS A 40 -12.90 -13.76 22.45
C LYS A 40 -11.73 -14.32 21.63
N ALA A 41 -11.48 -13.73 20.47
CA ALA A 41 -10.39 -14.12 19.59
C ALA A 41 -9.05 -13.61 20.15
N SER A 42 -7.94 -14.23 19.73
CA SER A 42 -6.60 -13.88 20.22
C SER A 42 -6.23 -12.44 19.83
N PHE A 43 -5.94 -11.60 20.84
CA PHE A 43 -5.42 -10.25 20.65
C PHE A 43 -4.06 -10.24 19.94
N PHE A 44 -3.24 -11.27 20.17
CA PHE A 44 -1.95 -11.41 19.49
C PHE A 44 -2.13 -11.60 17.97
N ALA A 45 -3.14 -12.37 17.57
CA ALA A 45 -3.48 -12.53 16.15
C ALA A 45 -3.91 -11.20 15.54
N PHE A 46 -4.73 -10.41 16.24
CA PHE A 46 -5.12 -9.08 15.80
C PHE A 46 -3.90 -8.18 15.55
N LEU A 47 -2.95 -8.12 16.49
CA LEU A 47 -1.73 -7.32 16.35
C LEU A 47 -0.89 -7.77 15.15
N LEU A 48 -0.65 -9.09 15.02
CA LEU A 48 0.15 -9.65 13.94
C LEU A 48 -0.47 -9.33 12.57
N LEU A 49 -1.78 -9.48 12.42
CA LEU A 49 -2.49 -9.18 11.18
C LEU A 49 -2.49 -7.67 10.87
N SER A 50 -2.54 -6.82 11.90
CA SER A 50 -2.45 -5.36 11.75
C SER A 50 -1.10 -4.90 11.21
N THR A 51 -0.03 -5.66 11.42
CA THR A 51 1.30 -5.29 10.88
C THR A 51 1.31 -5.23 9.36
N ALA A 52 0.60 -6.13 8.66
CA ALA A 52 0.53 -6.13 7.21
C ALA A 52 -0.19 -4.88 6.66
N GLU A 53 -1.26 -4.43 7.34
CA GLU A 53 -1.98 -3.20 7.00
C GLU A 53 -1.08 -1.97 7.15
N VAL A 54 -0.34 -1.89 8.26
CA VAL A 54 0.60 -0.79 8.52
C VAL A 54 1.70 -0.77 7.46
N VAL A 55 2.29 -1.93 7.16
CA VAL A 55 3.34 -2.06 6.14
C VAL A 55 2.82 -1.62 4.77
N ALA A 56 1.65 -2.12 4.33
CA ALA A 56 1.05 -1.74 3.06
C ALA A 56 0.77 -0.24 2.97
N THR A 57 0.24 0.35 4.05
CA THR A 57 -0.06 1.78 4.12
C THR A 57 1.22 2.63 4.05
N VAL A 58 2.27 2.23 4.76
CA VAL A 58 3.58 2.90 4.72
C VAL A 58 4.17 2.83 3.30
N PHE A 59 4.06 1.69 2.61
CA PHE A 59 4.52 1.57 1.23
C PHE A 59 3.73 2.48 0.28
N ILE A 60 2.39 2.53 0.39
CA ILE A 60 1.56 3.46 -0.40
C ILE A 60 2.06 4.90 -0.21
N PHE A 61 2.30 5.30 1.04
CA PHE A 61 2.73 6.66 1.38
C PHE A 61 4.13 6.95 0.85
N LYS A 62 5.04 5.98 0.93
CA LYS A 62 6.40 6.08 0.41
C LYS A 62 6.42 6.23 -1.11
N PHE A 63 5.59 5.47 -1.84
CA PHE A 63 5.50 5.55 -3.29
C PHE A 63 4.82 6.85 -3.80
N CYS A 64 3.90 7.40 -3.00
CA CYS A 64 3.23 8.67 -3.31
C CYS A 64 4.02 9.91 -2.85
N LYS A 65 5.18 9.74 -2.20
CA LYS A 65 5.99 10.86 -1.70
C LYS A 65 6.59 11.62 -2.90
N PRO A 66 6.43 12.96 -2.96
CA PRO A 66 6.98 13.75 -4.06
C PRO A 66 8.51 13.65 -4.06
N LYS A 67 9.10 13.37 -5.23
CA LYS A 67 10.54 13.53 -5.42
C LYS A 67 10.81 14.99 -5.80
N ILE A 68 11.49 15.70 -4.90
CA ILE A 68 11.97 17.06 -5.13
C ILE A 68 13.42 16.96 -5.57
N VAL A 69 13.71 17.38 -6.79
CA VAL A 69 15.08 17.45 -7.32
C VAL A 69 15.49 18.93 -7.32
N TYR A 70 16.73 19.18 -6.90
CA TYR A 70 17.33 20.51 -6.97
C TYR A 70 18.04 20.63 -8.31
N GLU A 71 17.55 21.50 -9.18
CA GLU A 71 18.16 21.81 -10.47
C GLU A 71 18.46 23.32 -10.45
N GLU A 72 19.75 23.67 -10.51
CA GLU A 72 20.25 25.06 -10.64
C GLU A 72 19.53 26.08 -9.73
N GLN A 73 19.63 25.90 -8.41
CA GLN A 73 19.05 26.76 -7.36
C GLN A 73 17.51 26.80 -7.24
N THR A 74 16.75 26.10 -8.08
CA THR A 74 15.28 25.99 -7.95
C THR A 74 14.82 24.58 -7.56
N LYS A 75 13.93 24.50 -6.55
CA LYS A 75 13.28 23.24 -6.15
C LYS A 75 12.24 22.86 -7.20
N ARG A 76 12.52 21.85 -8.03
CA ARG A 76 11.53 21.31 -8.97
C ARG A 76 10.90 20.03 -8.40
N LEU A 77 9.57 19.99 -8.38
CA LEU A 77 8.83 18.74 -8.23
C LEU A 77 8.97 17.99 -9.55
N VAL A 78 9.78 16.94 -9.56
CA VAL A 78 10.11 16.20 -10.79
C VAL A 78 9.16 15.02 -10.98
N ASP A 79 8.66 14.43 -9.90
CA ASP A 79 7.76 13.29 -10.00
C ASP A 79 6.84 13.15 -8.78
N VAL A 80 5.53 13.00 -9.05
CA VAL A 80 4.50 12.66 -8.06
C VAL A 80 3.71 11.51 -8.62
N THR A 81 3.97 10.31 -8.11
CA THR A 81 3.14 9.14 -8.41
C THR A 81 1.75 9.38 -7.82
N SER A 82 0.71 9.29 -8.66
CA SER A 82 -0.67 9.32 -8.17
C SER A 82 -0.93 8.11 -7.27
N ILE A 83 -1.74 8.29 -6.24
CA ILE A 83 -2.19 7.20 -5.36
C ILE A 83 -3.01 6.12 -6.10
N ASN A 84 -3.53 6.46 -7.28
CA ASN A 84 -4.26 5.55 -8.18
C ASN A 84 -3.44 5.11 -9.40
N ALA A 85 -2.13 5.36 -9.39
CA ALA A 85 -1.28 4.97 -10.51
C ALA A 85 -1.14 3.44 -10.62
N PRO A 86 -1.11 2.89 -11.85
CA PRO A 86 -0.83 1.49 -12.05
C PRO A 86 0.60 1.14 -11.60
N GLY A 87 0.81 -0.10 -11.15
CA GLY A 87 2.11 -0.60 -10.71
C GLY A 87 2.17 -0.84 -9.20
N PRO A 88 3.32 -0.56 -8.53
CA PRO A 88 3.52 -0.93 -7.13
C PRO A 88 2.50 -0.34 -6.16
N VAL A 89 1.97 0.85 -6.45
CA VAL A 89 0.96 1.52 -5.61
C VAL A 89 -0.37 0.75 -5.65
N SER A 90 -0.84 0.39 -6.84
CA SER A 90 -2.05 -0.44 -7.02
C SER A 90 -1.90 -1.79 -6.31
N PHE A 91 -0.74 -2.42 -6.42
CA PHE A 91 -0.48 -3.68 -5.71
C PHE A 91 -0.55 -3.49 -4.19
N CYS A 92 0.02 -2.41 -3.63
CA CYS A 92 -0.09 -2.14 -2.20
C CYS A 92 -1.53 -1.87 -1.75
N TRP A 93 -2.37 -1.28 -2.60
CA TRP A 93 -3.82 -1.16 -2.35
C TRP A 93 -4.50 -2.52 -2.28
N ASP A 94 -4.21 -3.42 -3.23
CA ASP A 94 -4.77 -4.77 -3.23
C ASP A 94 -4.33 -5.54 -1.98
N VAL A 95 -3.06 -5.44 -1.60
CA VAL A 95 -2.53 -6.04 -0.36
C VAL A 95 -3.26 -5.50 0.86
N LEU A 96 -3.44 -4.18 0.94
CA LEU A 96 -4.16 -3.56 2.06
C LEU A 96 -5.60 -4.07 2.15
N PHE A 97 -6.31 -4.11 1.01
CA PHE A 97 -7.68 -4.61 0.93
C PHE A 97 -7.77 -6.08 1.37
N TRP A 98 -6.94 -6.96 0.81
CA TRP A 98 -6.94 -8.38 1.16
C TRP A 98 -6.51 -8.63 2.61
N ALA A 99 -5.58 -7.84 3.15
CA ALA A 99 -5.19 -7.93 4.56
C ALA A 99 -6.37 -7.59 5.48
N MET A 100 -7.11 -6.51 5.18
CA MET A 100 -8.31 -6.11 5.93
C MET A 100 -9.42 -7.16 5.84
N VAL A 101 -9.66 -7.72 4.65
CA VAL A 101 -10.66 -8.79 4.48
C VAL A 101 -10.24 -10.03 5.27
N ALA A 102 -9.00 -10.48 5.10
CA ALA A 102 -8.47 -11.66 5.78
C ALA A 102 -8.55 -11.50 7.31
N LYS A 103 -8.23 -10.31 7.85
CA LYS A 103 -8.27 -10.03 9.28
C LYS A 103 -9.67 -10.20 9.89
N ILE A 104 -10.71 -9.71 9.22
CA ILE A 104 -12.11 -9.94 9.65
C ILE A 104 -12.43 -11.43 9.56
N LEU A 105 -12.08 -12.08 8.45
CA LEU A 105 -12.39 -13.50 8.24
C LEU A 105 -11.69 -14.41 9.27
N THR A 106 -10.49 -14.07 9.73
CA THR A 106 -9.80 -14.79 10.82
C THR A 106 -10.56 -14.78 12.14
N VAL A 107 -11.44 -13.81 12.38
CA VAL A 107 -12.33 -13.82 13.55
C VAL A 107 -13.28 -15.03 13.50
N PHE A 108 -13.70 -15.42 12.31
CA PHE A 108 -14.64 -16.52 12.10
C PHE A 108 -13.92 -17.86 11.90
N SER A 109 -12.76 -17.88 11.25
CA SER A 109 -11.97 -19.10 11.07
C SER A 109 -10.49 -18.81 10.85
N TRP A 110 -9.63 -19.51 11.60
CA TRP A 110 -8.17 -19.39 11.46
C TRP A 110 -7.64 -19.75 10.07
N LYS A 111 -8.39 -20.56 9.31
CA LYS A 111 -8.02 -21.01 7.95
C LYS A 111 -7.80 -19.85 6.97
N TRP A 112 -8.40 -18.69 7.23
CA TRP A 112 -8.23 -17.50 6.41
C TRP A 112 -6.83 -16.89 6.51
N MET A 113 -5.98 -17.34 7.45
CA MET A 113 -4.55 -17.02 7.42
C MET A 113 -3.86 -17.47 6.12
N CYS A 114 -4.37 -18.48 5.42
CA CYS A 114 -3.83 -18.89 4.12
C CYS A 114 -3.86 -17.77 3.07
N VAL A 115 -4.74 -16.77 3.21
CA VAL A 115 -4.76 -15.60 2.33
C VAL A 115 -3.43 -14.83 2.40
N TYR A 116 -2.80 -14.79 3.57
CA TYR A 116 -1.49 -14.13 3.73
C TYR A 116 -0.37 -14.84 2.98
N LEU A 117 -0.45 -16.16 2.79
CA LEU A 117 0.48 -16.90 1.92
C LEU A 117 0.32 -16.44 0.47
N GLY A 118 -0.93 -16.26 0.00
CA GLY A 118 -1.21 -15.71 -1.33
C GLY A 118 -0.66 -14.29 -1.51
N ILE A 119 -0.85 -13.43 -0.51
CA ILE A 119 -0.28 -12.07 -0.49
C ILE A 119 1.25 -12.12 -0.58
N PHE A 120 1.90 -13.00 0.17
CA PHE A 120 3.35 -13.14 0.17
C PHE A 120 3.91 -13.61 -1.18
N ILE A 121 3.27 -14.61 -1.80
CA ILE A 121 3.63 -15.08 -3.14
C ILE A 121 3.46 -13.97 -4.18
N SER A 122 2.37 -13.21 -4.08
CA SER A 122 2.08 -12.10 -5.00
C SER A 122 3.10 -10.98 -4.85
N PHE A 123 3.52 -10.69 -3.62
CA PHE A 123 4.59 -9.73 -3.32
C PHE A 123 5.92 -10.16 -3.97
N PHE A 124 6.28 -11.45 -3.84
CA PHE A 124 7.49 -12.00 -4.44
C PHE A 124 7.45 -11.87 -5.98
N PHE A 125 6.31 -12.15 -6.60
CA PHE A 125 6.15 -12.03 -8.04
C PHE A 125 6.33 -10.57 -8.53
N GLU A 126 5.68 -9.62 -7.86
CA GLU A 126 5.68 -8.22 -8.30
C GLU A 126 7.04 -7.53 -8.05
N PHE A 127 7.68 -7.79 -6.91
CA PHE A 127 8.90 -7.08 -6.51
C PHE A 127 10.20 -7.80 -6.85
N ILE A 128 10.20 -9.11 -7.06
CA ILE A 128 11.41 -9.87 -7.37
C ILE A 128 11.36 -10.37 -8.80
N TYR A 129 10.30 -11.08 -9.18
CA TYR A 129 10.22 -11.70 -10.51
C TYR A 129 10.05 -10.66 -11.63
N ARG A 130 9.14 -9.69 -11.49
CA ARG A 130 8.88 -8.67 -12.51
C ARG A 130 10.11 -7.80 -12.86
N PRO A 131 10.88 -7.26 -11.88
CA PRO A 131 12.10 -6.53 -12.21
C PRO A 131 13.21 -7.44 -12.74
N TYR A 132 13.36 -8.66 -12.21
CA TYR A 132 14.35 -9.61 -12.73
C TYR A 132 14.09 -9.98 -14.20
N LYS A 133 12.83 -10.24 -14.56
CA LYS A 133 12.43 -10.48 -15.95
C LYS A 133 12.71 -9.26 -16.84
N LYS A 134 12.43 -8.04 -16.36
CA LYS A 134 12.76 -6.81 -17.11
C LYS A 134 14.26 -6.67 -17.37
N LEU A 135 15.11 -6.99 -16.39
CA LEU A 135 16.57 -6.99 -16.56
C LEU A 135 17.01 -8.03 -17.59
N LYS A 136 16.54 -9.27 -17.47
CA LYS A 136 16.90 -10.37 -18.41
C LYS A 136 16.45 -10.11 -19.84
N THR A 137 15.30 -9.47 -20.04
CA THR A 137 14.77 -9.16 -21.38
C THR A 137 15.35 -7.86 -21.95
N GLY A 138 15.77 -6.93 -21.08
CA GLY A 138 16.49 -5.71 -21.48
C GLY A 138 17.90 -5.99 -21.98
N ASP A 139 18.55 -7.03 -21.43
CA ASP A 139 19.88 -7.49 -21.86
C ASP A 139 19.88 -8.18 -23.24
N GLN A 140 18.73 -8.67 -23.71
CA GLN A 140 18.59 -9.25 -25.06
C GLN A 140 18.40 -8.20 -26.17
N ARG A 141 18.32 -6.91 -25.83
CA ARG A 141 18.19 -5.80 -26.80
C ARG A 141 19.44 -4.91 -26.88
N ARG A 142 20.57 -5.35 -26.34
CA ARG A 142 21.89 -4.74 -26.55
C ARG A 142 22.74 -5.63 -27.44
#